data_AF-A0A6M0C8T3-F1
#
_entry.id   AF-A0A6M0C8T3-F1
#
_cell.length_a   1.000
_cell.length_b   1.000
_cell.length_c   1.000
_cell.angle_alpha   90.00
_cell.angle_beta   90.00
_cell.angle_gamma   90.00
#
_symmetry.space_group_name_H-M   'P 1'
#
loop_
_entity.id
_entity.type
_entity.pdbx_description
1 polymer ?
#
loop_
_entity_poly.entity_id
_entity_poly.type
_entity_poly.pdbx_seq_one_letter_code
_entity_poly.pdbx_strand_id
1 'polypeptide(L)' 'MTPSNLLNRITYNPNQCGGRPCIRGMRIRVTDILEMLAENVSSSE' A
#
# COMPACT_ATOMS: atom_id res chain seq x y z
N MET A 1 17.70 3.53 -1.45
CA MET A 1 16.52 2.80 -1.97
C MET A 1 15.94 3.66 -3.08
N THR A 2 15.92 3.22 -4.35
CA THR A 2 15.39 4.02 -5.45
C THR A 2 13.85 3.95 -5.46
N PRO A 3 13.13 5.04 -5.77
CA PRO A 3 11.65 5.09 -5.74
C PRO A 3 11.00 4.02 -6.62
N SER A 4 11.66 3.61 -7.70
CA SER A 4 11.22 2.58 -8.63
C SER A 4 11.06 1.20 -7.97
N ASN A 5 11.83 0.90 -6.93
CA ASN A 5 11.78 -0.39 -6.23
C ASN A 5 10.55 -0.51 -5.31
N LEU A 6 10.02 0.61 -4.80
CA LEU A 6 8.86 0.63 -3.93
C LEU A 6 7.56 0.31 -4.68
N LEU A 7 7.45 0.79 -5.93
CA LEU A 7 6.30 0.51 -6.80
C LEU A 7 6.14 -0.99 -7.10
N ASN A 8 7.23 -1.76 -7.06
CA ASN A 8 7.18 -3.21 -7.26
C ASN A 8 6.44 -3.95 -6.15
N ARG A 9 6.12 -3.32 -5.01
CA ARG A 9 5.38 -3.94 -3.90
C ARG A 9 3.87 -3.76 -4.02
N ILE A 10 3.41 -2.94 -4.95
CA ILE A 10 2.00 -2.62 -5.14
C ILE A 10 1.46 -3.45 -6.32
N THR A 11 0.25 -3.95 -6.18
CA THR A 11 -0.53 -4.59 -7.23
C THR A 11 -1.77 -3.74 -7.50
N TYR A 12 -2.14 -3.62 -8.77
CA TYR A 12 -3.39 -3.01 -9.19
C TYR A 12 -4.24 -4.09 -9.86
N ASN A 13 -5.43 -4.34 -9.31
CA ASN A 13 -6.39 -5.28 -9.89
C ASN A 13 -7.79 -4.66 -9.86
N PRO A 14 -8.43 -4.41 -11.02
CA PRO A 14 -9.76 -3.80 -11.07
C PRO A 14 -10.84 -4.64 -10.36
N ASN A 15 -10.64 -5.95 -10.27
CA ASN A 15 -11.57 -6.88 -9.61
C ASN A 15 -11.32 -7.05 -8.11
N GLN A 16 -10.26 -6.44 -7.56
CA GLN A 16 -9.94 -6.50 -6.14
C GLN A 16 -9.88 -5.10 -5.54
N CYS A 17 -10.25 -4.97 -4.27
CA CYS A 17 -10.24 -3.68 -3.56
C CYS A 17 -11.02 -2.54 -4.28
N GLY A 18 -12.01 -2.85 -5.12
CA GLY A 18 -12.76 -1.86 -5.91
C GLY A 18 -11.91 -1.09 -6.93
N GLY A 19 -10.86 -1.72 -7.47
CA GLY A 19 -9.93 -1.07 -8.39
C GLY A 19 -8.94 -0.14 -7.71
N ARG A 20 -8.73 -0.30 -6.41
CA ARG A 20 -7.72 0.46 -5.65
C ARG A 20 -6.39 -0.32 -5.59
N PRO A 21 -5.25 0.39 -5.57
CA PRO A 21 -3.95 -0.24 -5.39
C PRO A 21 -3.88 -0.96 -4.03
N CYS A 22 -3.45 -2.21 -4.06
CA CYS A 22 -3.32 -3.07 -2.88
C CYS A 22 -1.90 -3.63 -2.78
N ILE A 23 -1.39 -3.82 -1.55
CA ILE A 23 -0.04 -4.34 -1.33
C ILE A 23 0.03 -5.80 -1.78
N ARG A 24 1.06 -6.20 -2.54
CA ARG A 24 1.18 -7.58 -3.03
C ARG A 24 1.30 -8.56 -1.86
N GLY A 25 0.53 -9.65 -1.92
CA GLY A 25 0.50 -10.66 -0.86
C GLY A 25 -0.33 -10.28 0.36
N MET A 26 -0.92 -9.08 0.37
CA MET A 26 -1.81 -8.61 1.42
C MET A 26 -3.11 -8.10 0.80
N ARG A 27 -4.24 -8.23 1.49
CA ARG A 27 -5.52 -7.64 1.04
C ARG A 27 -5.74 -6.25 1.65
N ILE A 28 -4.66 -5.48 1.76
CA ILE A 28 -4.64 -4.15 2.38
C ILE A 28 -4.47 -3.10 1.29
N ARG A 29 -5.29 -2.05 1.32
CA ARG A 29 -5.21 -0.94 0.37
C ARG A 29 -4.03 -0.05 0.74
N VAL A 30 -3.33 0.43 -0.28
CA VAL A 30 -2.22 1.38 -0.09
C VAL A 30 -2.70 2.65 0.62
N THR A 31 -3.94 3.08 0.35
CA THR A 31 -4.55 4.25 0.97
C THR A 31 -4.64 4.14 2.49
N ASP A 32 -5.02 2.98 3.02
CA ASP A 32 -5.21 2.80 4.46
C ASP A 32 -3.87 2.92 5.21
N ILE A 33 -2.80 2.38 4.63
CA ILE A 33 -1.45 2.49 5.19
C ILE A 33 -0.96 3.94 5.14
N LEU A 34 -1.19 4.65 4.03
CA LEU A 34 -0.81 6.06 3.92
C LEU A 34 -1.58 6.94 4.91
N GLU A 35 -2.85 6.63 5.16
CA GLU A 35 -3.68 7.32 6.15
C GLU A 35 -3.18 7.08 7.57
N MET A 36 -2.89 5.82 7.93
CA MET A 36 -2.26 5.50 9.23
C MET A 36 -0.90 6.21 9.41
N LEU A 37 -0.05 6.22 8.38
CA LEU A 37 1.22 6.94 8.43
C LEU A 37 1.01 8.46 8.56
N ALA A 38 -0.02 9.01 7.93
CA ALA A 38 -0.39 10.42 8.07
C ALA A 38 -0.89 10.75 9.49
N GLU A 39 -1.50 9.79 10.18
CA GLU A 39 -1.87 9.90 11.60
C GLU A 39 -0.69 9.75 12.57
N ASN A 40 0.56 9.79 12.08
CA ASN A 40 1.80 9.58 12.85
C ASN A 40 1.89 8.20 13.52
N VAL A 41 1.23 7.18 12.96
CA VAL A 41 1.44 5.80 13.40
C VAL A 41 2.89 5.40 13.10
N SER A 42 3.65 5.06 14.14
CA SER A 42 5.02 4.59 14.03
C SER A 42 5.05 3.31 13.18
N SER A 43 5.86 3.29 12.12
CA SER A 43 6.15 2.10 11.33
C SER A 43 7.15 1.16 12.00
N SER A 44 7.60 1.47 13.23
CA SER A 44 8.54 0.69 14.02
C SER A 44 7.88 0.25 15.31
N GLU A 45 7.31 -0.95 15.27
CA GLU A 45 7.00 -1.83 16.40
C GLU A 45 7.17 -3.29 15.96
#